data_AF-A0A931MCX2-F1
#
_entry.id   AF-A0A931MCX2-F1
#
_cell.length_a   1.000
_cell.length_b   1.000
_cell.length_c   1.000
_cell.angle_alpha   90.00
_cell.angle_beta   90.00
_cell.angle_gamma   90.00
#
_symmetry.space_group_name_H-M   'P 1'
#
loop_
_entity.id
_entity.type
_entity.pdbx_description
1 polymer ?
#
loop_
_entity_poly.entity_id
_entity_poly.type
_entity_poly.pdbx_seq_one_letter_code
_entity_poly.pdbx_strand_id
1 'polypeptide(L)'
;MKKTLTAVFAFSITILVFNSCTKDKTPKPDCTTLATQVSLAGLTYNANPTIQNCSALKTAYITYINSSCIPAEQRSGAQKQLSLLKEICP
;
A
#
# COMPACT_ATOMS: atom_id res chain seq x y z
N MET A 1 -13.91 -48.34 -5.56
CA MET A 1 -13.18 -47.38 -6.41
C MET A 1 -14.11 -46.87 -7.51
N LYS A 2 -14.70 -45.68 -7.35
CA LYS A 2 -15.41 -44.97 -8.41
C LYS A 2 -15.08 -43.48 -8.26
N LYS A 3 -14.53 -42.92 -9.32
CA LYS A 3 -14.04 -41.54 -9.45
C LYS A 3 -15.24 -40.61 -9.59
N THR A 4 -15.32 -39.56 -8.77
CA THR A 4 -16.16 -38.39 -9.05
C THR A 4 -15.37 -37.13 -8.70
N LEU A 5 -14.50 -36.75 -9.64
CA LEU A 5 -14.03 -35.39 -9.81
C LEU A 5 -15.15 -34.63 -10.53
N THR A 6 -15.80 -33.69 -9.86
CA THR A 6 -16.63 -32.69 -10.54
C THR A 6 -16.43 -31.36 -9.84
N ALA A 7 -15.56 -30.57 -10.45
CA ALA A 7 -15.37 -29.16 -10.18
C ALA A 7 -16.65 -28.39 -10.52
N VAL A 8 -17.15 -27.58 -9.58
CA VAL A 8 -18.05 -26.47 -9.86
C VAL A 8 -17.62 -25.31 -8.96
N PHE A 9 -16.56 -24.62 -9.36
CA PHE A 9 -16.26 -23.27 -8.87
C PHE A 9 -16.94 -22.32 -9.84
N ALA A 10 -18.22 -22.03 -9.58
CA ALA A 10 -19.03 -21.11 -10.36
C ALA A 10 -19.68 -20.11 -9.40
N PHE A 11 -18.94 -19.05 -9.06
CA PHE A 11 -19.56 -17.78 -8.69
C PHE A 11 -18.94 -16.69 -9.56
N SER A 12 -19.51 -16.61 -10.75
CA SER A 12 -19.47 -15.45 -11.62
C SER A 12 -20.04 -14.25 -10.85
N ILE A 13 -19.20 -13.29 -10.47
CA ILE A 13 -19.66 -11.92 -10.25
C ILE A 13 -19.12 -11.06 -11.38
N THR A 14 -20.11 -10.61 -12.13
CA THR A 14 -20.08 -9.90 -13.38
C THR A 14 -19.22 -8.66 -13.35
N ILE A 15 -18.41 -8.56 -14.39
CA ILE A 15 -17.67 -7.40 -14.85
C ILE A 15 -18.67 -6.23 -15.08
N LEU A 16 -18.52 -5.14 -14.32
CA LEU A 16 -19.04 -3.82 -14.72
C LEU A 16 -17.85 -2.92 -15.01
N VAL A 17 -17.79 -2.51 -16.26
CA VAL A 17 -16.69 -1.79 -16.89
C VAL A 17 -17.03 -0.31 -16.98
N PHE A 18 -15.96 0.50 -16.98
CA PHE A 18 -15.85 1.88 -17.46
C PHE A 18 -16.25 3.00 -16.50
N ASN A 19 -15.24 3.74 -16.00
CA ASN A 19 -14.97 5.07 -16.55
C ASN A 19 -13.61 5.65 -16.16
N SER A 20 -12.91 6.15 -17.18
CA SER A 20 -11.71 7.01 -17.15
C SER A 20 -10.36 6.39 -16.78
N CYS A 21 -9.94 5.41 -17.58
CA CYS A 21 -8.52 5.29 -17.93
C CYS A 21 -8.17 6.38 -18.97
N THR A 22 -8.01 7.63 -18.53
CA THR A 22 -7.13 8.54 -19.27
C THR A 22 -5.75 7.91 -19.22
N LYS A 23 -5.23 7.55 -20.41
CA LYS A 23 -3.82 7.18 -20.61
C LYS A 23 -2.96 8.41 -20.29
N ASP A 24 -2.79 8.70 -19.01
CA ASP A 24 -1.69 9.51 -18.53
C ASP A 24 -0.42 8.79 -18.96
N LYS A 25 0.33 9.40 -19.88
CA LYS A 25 1.61 8.88 -20.42
C LYS A 25 2.76 8.98 -19.41
N THR A 26 2.45 9.31 -18.16
CA THR A 26 3.33 9.26 -17.01
C THR A 26 2.96 8.01 -16.21
N PRO A 27 3.91 7.12 -15.86
CA PRO A 27 3.64 6.07 -14.89
C PRO A 27 3.14 6.74 -13.61
N LYS A 28 1.84 6.67 -13.35
CA LYS A 28 1.31 7.11 -12.05
C LYS A 28 1.95 6.18 -11.02
N PRO A 29 2.43 6.72 -9.88
CA PRO A 29 2.91 5.86 -8.81
C PRO A 29 1.81 4.87 -8.44
N ASP A 30 2.16 3.59 -8.38
CA ASP A 30 1.22 2.55 -7.96
C ASP A 30 0.97 2.71 -6.46
N CYS A 31 -0.08 3.46 -6.14
CA CYS A 31 -0.46 3.79 -4.78
C CYS A 31 -0.77 2.56 -3.94
N THR A 32 -1.32 1.51 -4.55
CA THR A 32 -1.58 0.24 -3.88
C THR A 32 -0.27 -0.42 -3.47
N THR A 33 0.71 -0.45 -4.39
CA THR A 33 2.05 -0.97 -4.08
C THR A 33 2.74 -0.14 -2.99
N LEU A 34 2.72 1.19 -3.09
CA LEU A 34 3.37 2.06 -2.09
C LEU A 34 2.70 1.94 -0.70
N ALA A 35 1.37 1.89 -0.64
CA ALA A 35 0.65 1.65 0.61
C ALA A 35 0.98 0.28 1.20
N THR A 36 1.04 -0.76 0.35
CA THR A 36 1.43 -2.11 0.77
C THR A 36 2.85 -2.14 1.35
N GLN A 37 3.80 -1.42 0.74
CA GLN A 37 5.17 -1.30 1.26
C GLN A 37 5.20 -0.64 2.63
N VAL A 38 4.41 0.42 2.85
CA VAL A 38 4.27 1.05 4.17
C VAL A 38 3.73 0.03 5.19
N SER A 39 2.66 -0.70 4.85
CA SER A 39 2.07 -1.70 5.75
C SER A 39 3.05 -2.81 6.08
N LEU A 40 3.75 -3.37 5.09
CA LEU A 40 4.74 -4.43 5.30
C LEU A 40 5.92 -3.95 6.14
N ALA A 41 6.42 -2.75 5.88
CA ALA A 41 7.49 -2.16 6.69
C ALA A 41 7.03 -1.91 8.13
N GLY A 42 5.76 -1.50 8.31
CA GLY A 42 5.13 -1.33 9.62
C GLY A 42 5.02 -2.64 10.39
N LEU A 43 4.56 -3.71 9.74
CA LEU A 43 4.51 -5.05 10.31
C LEU A 43 5.90 -5.56 10.66
N THR A 44 6.89 -5.33 9.80
CA THR A 44 8.28 -5.75 10.02
C THR A 44 8.90 -5.03 11.22
N TYR A 45 8.68 -3.72 11.34
CA TYR A 45 9.12 -2.94 12.50
C TYR A 45 8.43 -3.40 13.79
N ASN A 46 7.10 -3.62 13.76
CA ASN A 46 6.35 -4.11 14.92
C ASN A 46 6.81 -5.51 15.35
N ALA A 47 7.17 -6.38 14.41
CA ALA A 47 7.67 -7.72 14.71
C ALA A 47 9.13 -7.69 15.23
N ASN A 48 9.95 -6.75 14.76
CA ASN A 48 11.35 -6.61 15.16
C ASN A 48 11.80 -5.13 15.11
N PRO A 49 11.71 -4.39 16.22
CA PRO A 49 11.91 -2.93 16.26
C PRO A 49 13.40 -2.54 16.28
N THR A 50 14.13 -2.88 15.21
CA THR A 50 15.52 -2.45 15.02
C THR A 50 15.60 -1.09 14.33
N ILE A 51 16.74 -0.39 14.46
CA ILE A 51 17.04 0.86 13.74
C ILE A 51 16.87 0.66 12.22
N GLN A 52 17.32 -0.48 11.69
CA GLN A 52 17.20 -0.80 10.27
C GLN A 52 15.73 -0.90 9.82
N ASN A 53 14.89 -1.59 10.59
CA ASN A 53 13.47 -1.74 10.28
C ASN A 53 12.70 -0.42 10.47
N CYS A 54 13.09 0.40 11.45
CA CYS A 54 12.60 1.77 11.62
C CYS A 54 12.90 2.64 10.39
N SER A 55 14.15 2.59 9.92
CA SER A 55 14.60 3.33 8.73
C SER A 55 13.85 2.88 7.47
N ALA A 56 13.62 1.58 7.31
CA ALA A 56 12.82 1.02 6.22
C ALA A 56 11.37 1.53 6.26
N LEU A 57 10.71 1.50 7.42
CA LEU A 57 9.37 2.04 7.60
C LEU A 57 9.30 3.54 7.29
N LYS A 58 10.23 4.33 7.84
CA LYS A 58 10.33 5.77 7.57
C LYS A 58 10.52 6.06 6.08
N THR A 59 11.38 5.32 5.40
CA THR A 59 11.63 5.47 3.96
C THR A 59 10.39 5.12 3.13
N ALA A 60 9.71 4.01 3.45
CA ALA A 60 8.47 3.63 2.78
C ALA A 60 7.39 4.69 2.98
N TYR A 61 7.25 5.21 4.20
CA TYR A 61 6.28 6.24 4.54
C TYR A 61 6.57 7.56 3.83
N ILE A 62 7.83 8.02 3.80
CA ILE A 62 8.25 9.22 3.06
C ILE A 62 7.94 9.08 1.57
N THR A 63 8.25 7.93 0.98
CA THR A 63 7.96 7.64 -0.44
C THR A 63 6.46 7.72 -0.71
N TYR A 64 5.63 7.14 0.16
CA TYR A 64 4.19 7.18 0.04
C TYR A 64 3.63 8.60 0.16
N ILE A 65 4.06 9.42 1.13
CA ILE A 65 3.54 10.79 1.28
C ILE A 65 3.97 11.74 0.15
N ASN A 66 5.17 11.54 -0.39
CA ASN A 66 5.74 12.37 -1.45
C ASN A 66 5.17 12.00 -2.83
N SER A 67 4.55 10.82 -2.93
CA SER A 67 3.77 10.45 -4.11
C SER A 67 2.50 11.30 -4.25
N SER A 68 1.81 11.16 -5.38
CA SER A 68 0.48 11.71 -5.62
C SER A 68 -0.65 10.85 -5.04
N CYS A 69 -0.33 9.85 -4.20
CA CYS A 69 -1.29 8.90 -3.65
C CYS A 69 -2.13 9.45 -2.48
N ILE A 70 -1.66 10.52 -1.83
CA ILE A 70 -2.37 11.16 -0.73
C ILE A 70 -3.09 12.40 -1.26
N PRO A 71 -4.43 12.50 -1.12
CA PRO A 71 -5.18 13.70 -1.44
C PRO A 71 -4.64 14.93 -0.70
N ALA A 72 -4.74 16.11 -1.30
CA ALA A 72 -4.16 17.33 -0.74
C ALA A 72 -4.70 17.64 0.66
N GLU A 73 -5.97 17.33 0.91
CA GLU A 73 -6.64 17.53 2.20
C GLU A 73 -6.06 16.64 3.30
N GLN A 74 -5.51 15.48 2.93
CA GLN A 74 -4.96 14.48 3.87
C GLN A 74 -3.45 14.61 4.07
N ARG A 75 -2.75 15.38 3.25
CA ARG A 75 -1.28 15.53 3.33
C ARG A 75 -0.80 16.10 4.66
N SER A 76 -1.54 17.03 5.26
CA SER A 76 -1.19 17.59 6.58
C SER A 76 -1.22 16.53 7.68
N GLY A 77 -2.20 15.63 7.64
CA GLY A 77 -2.29 14.49 8.56
C GLY A 77 -1.16 13.48 8.35
N ALA A 78 -0.85 13.15 7.10
CA ALA A 78 0.25 12.26 6.75
C ALA A 78 1.62 12.84 7.17
N GLN A 79 1.83 14.15 7.03
CA GLN A 79 3.04 14.82 7.51
C GLN A 79 3.17 14.77 9.04
N LYS A 80 2.06 14.92 9.79
CA LYS A 80 2.08 14.75 11.26
C LYS A 80 2.47 13.33 11.66
N GLN A 81 1.92 12.32 10.99
CA GLN A 81 2.30 10.93 11.23
C GLN A 81 3.78 10.66 10.93
N LEU A 82 4.34 11.27 9.87
CA LEU A 82 5.78 11.18 9.61
C LEU A 82 6.61 11.84 10.72
N SER A 83 6.17 12.98 11.28
CA SER A 83 6.86 13.62 12.41
C SER A 83 6.88 12.72 13.65
N LEU A 84 5.74 12.13 14.02
CA LEU A 84 5.67 11.16 15.11
C LEU A 84 6.57 9.95 14.85
N LEU A 85 6.57 9.45 13.62
CA LEU A 85 7.44 8.35 13.23
C LEU A 85 8.93 8.70 13.37
N LYS A 86 9.32 9.96 13.11
CA LYS A 86 10.70 10.43 13.32
C LYS A 86 11.10 10.52 14.80
N GLU A 87 10.14 10.73 15.70
CA GLU A 87 10.40 10.72 17.15
C GLU A 87 10.55 9.28 17.68
N ILE A 88 9.78 8.35 17.14
CA ILE A 88 9.81 6.93 17.51
C ILE A 88 11.01 6.21 16.85
N CYS A 89 11.41 6.64 15.65
CA CYS A 89 12.52 6.12 14.87
C CYS A 89 13.66 7.14 14.76
N PRO A 90 14.57 7.20 15.77
CA PRO A 90 15.75 8.06 15.73
C PRO A 90 16.72 7.67 14.60
#